data_AF-A0A9P7E2H7-F1
#
_entry.id   AF-A0A9P7E2H7-F1
#
_cell.length_a   1.000
_cell.length_b   1.000
_cell.length_c   1.000
_cell.angle_alpha   90.00
_cell.angle_beta   90.00
_cell.angle_gamma   90.00
#
_symmetry.space_group_name_H-M   'P 1'
#
loop_
_entity.id
_entity.type
_entity.pdbx_description
1 polymer ?
#
loop_
_entity_poly.entity_id
_entity_poly.type
_entity_poly.pdbx_seq_one_letter_code
_entity_poly.pdbx_strand_id
1 'polypeptide(L)'
;QPSRPNVVLFGERGAGKSSLINMLVGRDVSSPSNPDLAPFASRGYAVDVGGREVVVWDSVGLQKGEHHDTLSEGATRNLQGLIQNIHSGLNLLLFCVNAARVSEALGINYDAFYSIVGGKKVPIVLIVTGLEDKDPMEGWWKENEAEFKRHGLTFDGHACITTTRGKPLRDGPGHRHDEQYEQSKLAVKELIK
;
A
#
# COMPACT_ATOMS: atom_id res chain seq x y z
N GLN A 1 -22.16 -17.44 1.89
CA GLN A 1 -20.77 -17.31 2.38
C GLN A 1 -20.56 -15.86 2.76
N PRO A 2 -19.91 -15.52 3.90
CA PRO A 2 -19.53 -14.15 4.14
C PRO A 2 -18.61 -13.70 2.99
N SER A 3 -18.85 -12.50 2.45
CA SER A 3 -18.01 -11.96 1.39
C SER A 3 -16.58 -11.80 1.91
N ARG A 4 -15.62 -12.26 1.10
CA ARG A 4 -14.19 -12.01 1.35
C ARG A 4 -13.95 -10.51 1.20
N PRO A 5 -13.34 -9.82 2.19
CA PRO A 5 -13.02 -8.41 2.04
C PRO A 5 -12.09 -8.18 0.86
N ASN A 6 -12.34 -7.10 0.13
CA ASN A 6 -11.48 -6.64 -0.95
C ASN A 6 -10.78 -5.37 -0.53
N VAL A 7 -9.47 -5.39 -0.67
CA VAL A 7 -8.60 -4.27 -0.35
C VAL A 7 -7.87 -3.88 -1.62
N VAL A 8 -7.82 -2.60 -1.94
CA VAL A 8 -7.02 -2.12 -3.08
C VAL A 8 -5.74 -1.48 -2.54
N LEU A 9 -4.60 -2.00 -3.00
CA LEU A 9 -3.28 -1.45 -2.72
C LEU A 9 -2.84 -0.57 -3.88
N PHE A 10 -2.55 0.68 -3.58
CA PHE A 10 -2.19 1.68 -4.56
C PHE A 10 -1.07 2.60 -4.06
N GLY A 11 -0.44 3.33 -4.97
CA GLY A 11 0.69 4.20 -4.67
C GLY A 11 1.70 4.23 -5.80
N GLU A 12 2.69 5.10 -5.69
CA GLU A 12 3.66 5.35 -6.76
C GLU A 12 4.60 4.16 -7.03
N ARG A 13 5.31 4.22 -8.17
CA ARG A 13 6.36 3.25 -8.48
C ARG A 13 7.49 3.38 -7.46
N GLY A 14 7.92 2.26 -6.89
CA GLY A 14 8.95 2.26 -5.85
C GLY A 14 8.43 2.51 -4.43
N ALA A 15 7.11 2.68 -4.25
CA ALA A 15 6.52 2.84 -2.92
C ALA A 15 6.60 1.58 -2.01
N GLY A 16 7.02 0.43 -2.55
CA GLY A 16 7.15 -0.83 -1.80
C GLY A 16 5.96 -1.80 -1.90
N LYS A 17 5.00 -1.55 -2.82
CA LYS A 17 3.77 -2.36 -2.96
C LYS A 17 4.01 -3.87 -3.15
N SER A 18 4.87 -4.26 -4.09
CA SER A 18 5.17 -5.68 -4.35
C SER A 18 5.80 -6.36 -3.14
N SER A 19 6.73 -5.67 -2.47
CA SER A 19 7.36 -6.17 -1.23
C SER A 19 6.35 -6.31 -0.09
N LEU A 20 5.40 -5.36 0.03
CA LEU A 20 4.30 -5.43 0.98
C LEU A 20 3.41 -6.65 0.73
N ILE A 21 3.05 -6.91 -0.53
CA ILE A 21 2.27 -8.10 -0.91
C ILE A 21 3.04 -9.37 -0.54
N ASN A 22 4.31 -9.48 -0.90
CA ASN A 22 5.13 -10.65 -0.58
C ASN A 22 5.24 -10.87 0.94
N MET A 23 5.36 -9.79 1.72
CA MET A 23 5.36 -9.86 3.19
C MET A 23 4.03 -10.36 3.74
N LEU A 24 2.90 -9.87 3.22
CA LEU A 24 1.56 -10.27 3.68
C LEU A 24 1.24 -11.72 3.32
N VAL A 25 1.62 -12.15 2.11
CA VAL A 25 1.43 -13.54 1.65
C VAL A 25 2.44 -14.49 2.27
N GLY A 26 3.61 -13.99 2.66
CA GLY A 26 4.70 -14.78 3.25
C GLY A 26 5.59 -15.50 2.25
N ARG A 27 5.51 -15.17 0.95
CA ARG A 27 6.37 -15.70 -0.12
C ARG A 27 6.38 -14.73 -1.30
N ASP A 28 7.37 -14.90 -2.19
CA ASP A 28 7.51 -14.05 -3.37
C ASP A 28 6.48 -14.40 -4.46
N VAL A 29 5.38 -13.63 -4.51
CA VAL A 29 4.28 -13.80 -5.48
C VAL A 29 4.08 -12.59 -6.40
N SER A 30 4.52 -11.42 -5.96
CA SER A 30 4.51 -10.16 -6.68
C SER A 30 5.95 -9.77 -7.02
N SER A 31 6.19 -9.41 -8.28
CA SER A 31 7.48 -8.90 -8.76
C SER A 31 7.27 -7.49 -9.33
N PRO A 32 8.18 -6.53 -9.04
CA PRO A 32 8.13 -5.18 -9.61
C PRO A 32 8.23 -5.12 -11.14
N SER A 33 8.64 -6.22 -11.78
CA SER A 33 8.99 -6.29 -13.20
C SER A 33 8.40 -7.54 -13.85
N ASN A 34 7.09 -7.76 -13.73
CA ASN A 34 6.45 -8.78 -14.55
C ASN A 34 5.98 -8.16 -15.89
N PRO A 35 6.75 -8.26 -16.98
CA PRO A 35 6.40 -7.68 -18.28
C PRO A 35 5.15 -8.30 -18.92
N ASP A 36 4.68 -9.46 -18.41
CA ASP A 36 3.49 -10.14 -18.89
C ASP A 36 2.18 -9.53 -18.36
N LEU A 37 2.27 -8.61 -17.39
CA LEU A 37 1.11 -7.86 -16.93
C LEU A 37 0.84 -6.72 -17.91
N ALA A 38 -0.26 -6.84 -18.65
CA ALA A 38 -0.79 -5.71 -19.40
C ALA A 38 -0.91 -4.49 -18.47
N PRO A 39 -0.71 -3.24 -18.94
CA PRO A 39 -0.83 -2.02 -18.15
C PRO A 39 -2.18 -1.83 -17.42
N PHE A 40 -3.16 -2.68 -17.74
CA PHE A 40 -4.53 -2.71 -17.27
C PHE A 40 -4.86 -3.93 -16.37
N ALA A 41 -3.91 -4.85 -16.17
CA ALA A 41 -4.14 -6.06 -15.38
C ALA A 41 -3.98 -5.77 -13.87
N SER A 42 -5.08 -5.84 -13.15
CA SER A 42 -5.08 -5.90 -11.68
C SER A 42 -4.96 -7.36 -11.24
N ARG A 43 -4.19 -7.62 -10.18
CA ARG A 43 -4.04 -8.97 -9.63
C ARG A 43 -4.46 -8.98 -8.16
N GLY A 44 -5.39 -9.89 -7.85
CA GLY A 44 -5.80 -10.18 -6.48
C GLY A 44 -4.88 -11.21 -5.84
N TYR A 45 -4.47 -10.96 -4.60
CA TYR A 45 -3.67 -11.85 -3.77
C TYR A 45 -4.47 -12.21 -2.52
N ALA A 46 -4.68 -13.51 -2.28
CA ALA A 46 -5.29 -13.98 -1.05
C ALA A 46 -4.27 -13.84 0.10
N VAL A 47 -4.68 -13.13 1.15
CA VAL A 47 -3.89 -12.86 2.36
C VAL A 47 -4.68 -13.34 3.56
N ASP A 48 -4.03 -14.10 4.44
CA ASP A 48 -4.59 -14.44 5.74
C ASP A 48 -4.40 -13.28 6.74
N VAL A 49 -5.51 -12.72 7.21
CA VAL A 49 -5.55 -11.67 8.21
C VAL A 49 -6.27 -12.20 9.44
N GLY A 50 -5.49 -12.82 10.35
CA GLY A 50 -6.02 -13.35 11.62
C GLY A 50 -7.03 -14.48 11.43
N GLY A 51 -6.81 -15.38 10.47
CA GLY A 51 -7.72 -16.49 10.15
C GLY A 51 -8.86 -16.11 9.19
N ARG A 52 -8.93 -14.85 8.74
CA ARG A 52 -9.86 -14.38 7.71
C ARG A 52 -9.10 -14.14 6.40
N GLU A 53 -9.54 -14.79 5.33
CA GLU A 53 -9.00 -14.53 4.00
C GLU A 53 -9.51 -13.18 3.46
N VAL A 54 -8.56 -12.34 3.05
CA VAL A 54 -8.77 -11.02 2.42
C VAL A 54 -8.11 -11.05 1.04
N VAL A 55 -8.74 -10.42 0.05
CA VAL A 55 -8.13 -10.25 -1.28
C VAL A 55 -7.52 -8.86 -1.39
N VAL A 56 -6.18 -8.79 -1.50
CA VAL A 56 -5.45 -7.56 -1.77
C VAL A 56 -5.22 -7.43 -3.27
N TRP A 57 -5.82 -6.41 -3.87
CA TRP A 57 -5.71 -6.10 -5.29
C TRP A 57 -4.58 -5.10 -5.52
N ASP A 58 -3.55 -5.51 -6.24
CA ASP A 58 -2.44 -4.63 -6.64
C ASP A 58 -2.86 -3.80 -7.86
N SER A 59 -3.00 -2.49 -7.68
CA SER A 59 -3.21 -1.58 -8.79
C SER A 59 -1.85 -1.22 -9.41
N VAL A 60 -1.38 -2.04 -10.34
CA VAL A 60 -0.11 -1.86 -11.08
C VAL A 60 -0.03 -0.49 -11.78
N GLY A 61 -1.16 0.23 -11.94
CA GLY A 61 -1.31 1.34 -12.88
C GLY A 61 -1.54 2.76 -12.35
N LEU A 62 -1.28 3.10 -11.07
CA LEU A 62 -1.26 4.52 -10.68
C LEU A 62 0.07 5.20 -11.05
N GLN A 63 0.34 5.32 -12.35
CA GLN A 63 1.41 6.16 -12.86
C GLN A 63 0.95 7.62 -12.93
N LYS A 64 1.77 8.52 -12.38
CA LYS A 64 1.60 9.97 -12.44
C LYS A 64 1.49 10.41 -13.91
N GLY A 65 0.55 11.31 -14.21
CA GLY A 65 0.47 11.94 -15.53
C GLY A 65 1.62 12.92 -15.76
N GLU A 66 1.80 13.38 -17.00
CA GLU A 66 2.85 14.37 -17.35
C GLU A 66 2.72 15.70 -16.60
N HIS A 67 1.53 16.00 -16.04
CA HIS A 67 1.29 17.15 -15.18
C HIS A 67 1.23 16.73 -13.71
N HIS A 68 1.98 17.45 -12.88
CA HIS A 68 2.33 17.07 -11.52
C HIS A 68 1.19 16.95 -10.51
N ASP A 69 -0.06 17.24 -10.90
CA ASP A 69 -1.18 17.50 -9.98
C ASP A 69 -2.43 16.63 -10.24
N THR A 70 -2.34 15.59 -11.08
CA THR A 70 -3.46 14.66 -11.30
C THR A 70 -2.98 13.23 -11.53
N LEU A 71 -3.79 12.25 -11.11
CA LEU A 71 -3.68 10.89 -11.66
C LEU A 71 -3.87 10.98 -13.18
N SER A 72 -3.05 10.28 -13.95
CA SER A 72 -3.28 10.17 -15.38
C SER A 72 -4.68 9.64 -15.65
N GLU A 73 -5.31 10.03 -16.76
CA GLU A 73 -6.62 9.47 -17.11
C GLU A 73 -6.58 7.94 -17.23
N GLY A 74 -5.43 7.38 -17.64
CA GLY A 74 -5.19 5.94 -17.64
C GLY A 74 -5.25 5.34 -16.24
N ALA A 75 -4.55 5.94 -15.27
CA ALA A 75 -4.59 5.53 -13.86
C ALA A 75 -6.01 5.59 -13.28
N THR A 76 -6.75 6.67 -13.59
CA THR A 76 -8.16 6.84 -13.20
C THR A 76 -9.05 5.73 -13.76
N ARG A 77 -9.00 5.49 -15.08
CA ARG A 77 -9.79 4.44 -15.73
C ARG A 77 -9.45 3.04 -15.18
N ASN A 78 -8.18 2.79 -14.88
CA ASN A 78 -7.74 1.51 -14.33
C ASN A 78 -8.28 1.28 -12.93
N LEU A 79 -8.24 2.31 -12.08
CA LEU A 79 -8.78 2.24 -10.73
C LEU A 79 -10.31 2.09 -10.76
N GLN A 80 -11.01 2.84 -11.60
CA GLN A 80 -12.47 2.70 -11.78
C GLN A 80 -12.83 1.30 -12.27
N GLY A 81 -12.12 0.78 -13.28
CA GLY A 81 -12.34 -0.56 -13.81
C GLY A 81 -12.07 -1.65 -12.78
N LEU A 82 -11.02 -1.53 -11.98
CA LEU A 82 -10.76 -2.43 -10.85
C LEU A 82 -11.91 -2.42 -9.86
N ILE A 83 -12.35 -1.25 -9.42
CA ILE A 83 -13.44 -1.11 -8.45
C ILE A 83 -14.75 -1.70 -8.99
N GLN A 84 -15.07 -1.46 -10.26
CA GLN A 84 -16.25 -2.03 -10.93
C GLN A 84 -16.18 -3.55 -11.05
N ASN A 85 -14.98 -4.12 -11.26
CA ASN A 85 -14.76 -5.57 -11.34
C ASN A 85 -14.81 -6.27 -9.97
N ILE A 86 -14.72 -5.53 -8.87
CA ILE A 86 -14.87 -6.07 -7.52
C ILE A 86 -16.37 -6.17 -7.19
N HIS A 87 -16.98 -7.26 -7.67
CA HIS A 87 -18.43 -7.50 -7.57
C HIS A 87 -18.95 -7.56 -6.11
N SER A 88 -18.11 -7.97 -5.15
CA SER A 88 -18.47 -8.06 -3.73
C SER A 88 -18.25 -6.76 -2.94
N GLY A 89 -17.84 -5.68 -3.62
CA GLY A 89 -17.60 -4.36 -3.03
C GLY A 89 -16.18 -4.18 -2.49
N LEU A 90 -15.70 -2.94 -2.55
CA LEU A 90 -14.42 -2.50 -1.99
C LEU A 90 -14.59 -2.17 -0.51
N ASN A 91 -13.69 -2.67 0.34
CA ASN A 91 -13.77 -2.51 1.80
C ASN A 91 -12.73 -1.54 2.37
N LEU A 92 -11.54 -1.46 1.75
CA LEU A 92 -10.42 -0.65 2.25
C LEU A 92 -9.49 -0.26 1.11
N LEU A 93 -8.88 0.91 1.25
CA LEU A 93 -7.86 1.44 0.37
C LEU A 93 -6.54 1.57 1.15
N LEU A 94 -5.50 0.86 0.70
CA LEU A 94 -4.15 0.97 1.24
C LEU A 94 -3.33 1.91 0.36
N PHE A 95 -3.05 3.12 0.86
CA PHE A 95 -2.16 4.05 0.20
C PHE A 95 -0.72 3.79 0.60
N CYS A 96 0.07 3.20 -0.29
CA CYS A 96 1.47 2.87 -0.05
C CYS A 96 2.38 4.02 -0.48
N VAL A 97 3.23 4.47 0.43
CA VAL A 97 4.23 5.52 0.22
C VAL A 97 5.58 5.02 0.73
N ASN A 98 6.68 5.39 0.08
CA ASN A 98 8.01 5.15 0.63
C ASN A 98 8.51 6.41 1.34
N ALA A 99 9.03 6.27 2.56
CA ALA A 99 9.50 7.37 3.40
C ALA A 99 10.58 8.24 2.74
N ALA A 100 11.41 7.68 1.86
CA ALA A 100 12.44 8.42 1.12
C ALA A 100 11.88 9.16 -0.10
N ARG A 101 10.60 8.96 -0.46
CA ARG A 101 9.95 9.51 -1.66
C ARG A 101 8.62 10.19 -1.35
N VAL A 102 8.50 10.78 -0.17
CA VAL A 102 7.23 11.33 0.33
C VAL A 102 6.75 12.51 -0.51
N SER A 103 7.66 13.31 -1.07
CA SER A 103 7.30 14.41 -1.99
C SER A 103 6.48 13.94 -3.19
N GLU A 104 6.71 12.71 -3.66
CA GLU A 104 5.93 12.11 -4.75
C GLU A 104 4.46 11.91 -4.31
N ALA A 105 4.26 11.36 -3.10
CA ALA A 105 2.94 11.13 -2.51
C ALA A 105 2.17 12.41 -2.16
N LEU A 106 2.87 13.46 -1.72
CA LEU A 106 2.25 14.76 -1.38
C LEU A 106 1.69 15.49 -2.61
N GLY A 107 2.22 15.21 -3.80
CA GLY A 107 1.74 15.79 -5.06
C GLY A 107 0.51 15.10 -5.64
N ILE A 108 -0.06 14.09 -4.97
CA ILE A 108 -1.26 13.42 -5.46
C ILE A 108 -2.48 14.27 -5.13
N ASN A 109 -3.30 14.54 -6.14
CA ASN A 109 -4.61 15.16 -5.94
C ASN A 109 -5.54 14.17 -5.23
N TYR A 110 -5.56 14.30 -3.91
CA TYR A 110 -6.29 13.41 -3.02
C TYR A 110 -7.79 13.44 -3.28
N ASP A 111 -8.35 14.62 -3.51
CA ASP A 111 -9.78 14.79 -3.80
C ASP A 111 -10.21 14.09 -5.09
N ALA A 112 -9.36 14.13 -6.13
CA ALA A 112 -9.58 13.39 -7.37
C ALA A 112 -9.58 11.87 -7.12
N PHE A 113 -8.62 11.37 -6.34
CA PHE A 113 -8.60 9.96 -5.94
C PHE A 113 -9.85 9.56 -5.15
N TYR A 114 -10.22 10.39 -4.19
CA TYR A 114 -11.40 10.23 -3.34
C TYR A 114 -12.70 10.19 -4.16
N SER A 115 -12.78 11.01 -5.21
CA SER A 115 -13.91 11.03 -6.13
C SER A 115 -14.01 9.76 -6.97
N ILE A 116 -12.86 9.22 -7.41
CA ILE A 116 -12.79 8.01 -8.23
C ILE A 116 -13.29 6.78 -7.46
N VAL A 117 -12.96 6.68 -6.17
CA VAL A 117 -13.35 5.54 -5.33
C VAL A 117 -14.80 5.62 -4.81
N GLY A 118 -15.60 6.56 -5.31
CA GLY A 118 -17.01 6.72 -4.96
C GLY A 118 -17.27 7.57 -3.71
N GLY A 119 -16.28 8.33 -3.24
CA GLY A 119 -16.39 9.26 -2.11
C GLY A 119 -16.21 8.63 -0.72
N LYS A 120 -16.65 9.36 0.33
CA LYS A 120 -16.42 9.16 1.78
C LYS A 120 -16.90 7.86 2.44
N LYS A 121 -17.17 6.80 1.69
CA LYS A 121 -17.68 5.55 2.27
C LYS A 121 -16.63 4.45 2.45
N VAL A 122 -15.50 4.51 1.76
CA VAL A 122 -14.43 3.51 1.88
C VAL A 122 -13.27 4.11 2.68
N PRO A 123 -12.86 3.48 3.80
CA PRO A 123 -11.72 3.97 4.58
C PRO A 123 -10.43 3.92 3.76
N ILE A 124 -9.56 4.91 3.95
CA ILE A 124 -8.22 4.99 3.36
C ILE A 124 -7.19 5.00 4.48
N VAL A 125 -6.27 4.04 4.46
CA VAL A 125 -5.17 3.99 5.43
C VAL A 125 -3.82 4.15 4.72
N LEU A 126 -2.88 4.81 5.39
CA LEU A 126 -1.55 5.07 4.88
C LEU A 126 -0.57 3.97 5.30
N ILE A 127 0.19 3.43 4.36
CA ILE A 127 1.30 2.51 4.63
C ILE A 127 2.60 3.19 4.23
N VAL A 128 3.47 3.47 5.21
CA VAL A 128 4.77 4.11 4.97
C VAL A 128 5.86 3.06 5.03
N THR A 129 6.52 2.78 3.90
CA THR A 129 7.60 1.80 3.80
C THR A 129 8.98 2.45 3.85
N GLY A 130 10.04 1.65 3.98
CA GLY A 130 11.42 2.12 3.93
C GLY A 130 11.93 2.65 5.27
N LEU A 131 11.38 2.16 6.38
CA LEU A 131 11.72 2.59 7.73
C LEU A 131 12.56 1.59 8.51
N GLU A 132 13.21 0.63 7.82
CA GLU A 132 14.06 -0.41 8.43
C GLU A 132 15.14 0.11 9.39
N ASP A 133 15.69 1.30 9.13
CA ASP A 133 16.72 1.92 9.97
C ASP A 133 16.17 2.96 10.97
N LYS A 134 14.84 3.10 11.11
CA LYS A 134 14.21 4.01 12.08
C LYS A 134 13.56 3.22 13.22
N ASP A 135 13.95 3.55 14.45
CA ASP A 135 13.44 2.89 15.66
C ASP A 135 12.99 3.94 16.71
N PRO A 136 11.70 3.98 17.09
CA PRO A 136 10.59 3.18 16.54
C PRO A 136 10.21 3.67 15.12
N MET A 137 9.76 2.77 14.25
CA MET A 137 9.32 3.11 12.88
C MET A 137 8.22 4.18 12.90
N GLU A 138 7.26 4.07 13.83
CA GLU A 138 6.18 5.04 14.05
C GLU A 138 6.64 6.44 14.46
N GLY A 139 7.90 6.62 14.83
CA GLY A 139 8.49 7.94 14.99
C GLY A 139 8.40 8.77 13.70
N TRP A 140 8.35 8.14 12.53
CA TRP A 140 8.29 8.84 11.24
C TRP A 140 6.99 9.61 11.07
N TRP A 141 5.86 9.01 11.45
CA TRP A 141 4.56 9.66 11.34
C TRP A 141 4.48 10.93 12.19
N LYS A 142 5.00 10.90 13.42
CA LYS A 142 5.03 12.06 14.32
C LYS A 142 5.76 13.26 13.73
N GLU A 143 6.78 13.00 12.92
CA GLU A 143 7.59 14.03 12.25
C GLU A 143 6.92 14.59 10.99
N ASN A 144 6.06 13.80 10.33
CA ASN A 144 5.58 14.09 8.97
C ASN A 144 4.06 14.31 8.84
N GLU A 145 3.25 13.92 9.83
CA GLU A 145 1.78 14.04 9.79
C GLU A 145 1.31 15.45 9.45
N ALA A 146 1.97 16.47 10.01
CA ALA A 146 1.62 17.86 9.78
C ALA A 146 1.71 18.24 8.29
N GLU A 147 2.67 17.69 7.56
CA GLU A 147 2.82 17.96 6.14
C GLU A 147 1.68 17.32 5.33
N PHE A 148 1.33 16.06 5.61
CA PHE A 148 0.17 15.41 4.97
C PHE A 148 -1.12 16.21 5.19
N LYS A 149 -1.35 16.69 6.42
CA LYS A 149 -2.50 17.54 6.74
C LYS A 149 -2.49 18.87 5.97
N ARG A 150 -1.32 19.48 5.77
CA ARG A 150 -1.18 20.73 4.98
C ARG A 150 -1.52 20.53 3.51
N HIS A 151 -1.30 19.34 2.97
CA HIS A 151 -1.70 18.95 1.61
C HIS A 151 -3.12 18.35 1.53
N GLY A 152 -3.90 18.42 2.61
CA GLY A 152 -5.28 17.92 2.64
C GLY A 152 -5.42 16.39 2.69
N LEU A 153 -4.31 15.67 2.90
CA LEU A 153 -4.29 14.22 3.00
C LEU A 153 -4.73 13.78 4.40
N THR A 154 -5.82 13.04 4.47
CA THR A 154 -6.39 12.53 5.74
C THR A 154 -6.67 11.04 5.63
N PHE A 155 -6.32 10.28 6.66
CA PHE A 155 -6.40 8.81 6.65
C PHE A 155 -7.14 8.30 7.89
N ASP A 156 -7.86 7.20 7.73
CA ASP A 156 -8.57 6.49 8.81
C ASP A 156 -7.60 5.69 9.71
N GLY A 157 -6.33 5.57 9.30
CA GLY A 157 -5.28 4.88 10.02
C GLY A 157 -3.96 4.94 9.26
N HIS A 158 -2.86 4.55 9.91
CA HIS A 158 -1.56 4.43 9.28
C HIS A 158 -0.72 3.33 9.92
N ALA A 159 0.29 2.86 9.18
CA ALA A 159 1.37 2.04 9.71
C ALA A 159 2.70 2.46 9.08
N CYS A 160 3.68 2.69 9.94
CA CYS A 160 5.08 2.93 9.58
C CYS A 160 5.84 1.60 9.65
N ILE A 161 6.33 1.13 8.50
CA ILE A 161 6.79 -0.24 8.34
C ILE A 161 8.11 -0.36 7.59
N THR A 162 8.70 -1.54 7.71
CA THR A 162 9.62 -2.08 6.72
C THR A 162 9.00 -3.29 6.01
N THR A 163 9.45 -3.53 4.78
CA THR A 163 9.09 -4.73 3.99
C THR A 163 10.32 -5.59 3.71
N THR A 164 11.46 -5.28 4.33
CA THR A 164 12.71 -6.02 4.18
C THR A 164 13.17 -6.56 5.53
N ARG A 165 13.68 -7.79 5.53
CA ARG A 165 14.38 -8.38 6.69
C ARG A 165 15.81 -7.85 6.80
N GLY A 166 16.34 -7.21 5.76
CA GLY A 166 17.74 -6.77 5.69
C GLY A 166 18.70 -7.91 5.36
N LYS A 167 20.00 -7.64 5.55
CA LYS A 167 21.05 -8.64 5.33
C LYS A 167 20.99 -9.73 6.42
N PRO A 168 21.36 -10.98 6.08
CA PRO A 168 21.59 -12.01 7.09
C PRO A 168 22.57 -11.51 8.15
N LEU A 169 22.34 -11.91 9.41
CA LEU A 169 23.28 -11.64 10.49
C LEU A 169 24.60 -12.36 10.21
N ARG A 170 25.72 -11.73 10.58
CA ARG A 170 27.06 -12.32 10.36
C ARG A 170 27.29 -13.55 11.23
N ASP A 171 26.74 -13.56 12.45
CA ASP A 171 27.06 -14.52 13.50
C ASP A 171 25.81 -15.23 14.06
N GLY A 172 24.92 -15.72 13.19
CA GLY A 172 23.77 -16.50 13.66
C GLY A 172 22.61 -16.57 12.66
N PRO A 173 21.53 -17.29 13.01
CA PRO A 173 20.32 -17.32 12.22
C PRO A 173 19.61 -15.96 12.27
N GLY A 174 18.94 -15.60 11.17
CA GLY A 174 18.13 -14.40 11.08
C GLY A 174 18.78 -13.27 10.30
N HIS A 175 18.11 -12.13 10.29
CA HIS A 175 18.46 -10.95 9.52
C HIS A 175 18.39 -9.69 10.40
N ARG A 176 19.08 -8.64 9.93
CA ARG A 176 19.25 -7.37 10.65
C ARG A 176 17.94 -6.73 11.13
N HIS A 177 16.85 -6.88 10.39
CA HIS A 177 15.57 -6.21 10.63
C HIS A 177 14.41 -7.20 10.85
N ASP A 178 14.70 -8.43 11.30
CA ASP A 178 13.65 -9.45 11.49
C ASP A 178 12.55 -9.01 12.48
N GLU A 179 12.93 -8.32 13.57
CA GLU A 179 11.97 -7.82 14.55
C GLU A 179 11.05 -6.75 13.94
N GLN A 180 11.62 -5.73 13.29
CA GLN A 180 10.85 -4.67 12.63
C GLN A 180 9.95 -5.25 11.53
N TYR A 181 10.42 -6.28 10.82
CA TYR A 181 9.64 -6.96 9.79
C TYR A 181 8.41 -7.67 10.37
N GLU A 182 8.54 -8.42 11.47
CA GLU A 182 7.40 -9.08 12.09
C GLU A 182 6.43 -8.07 12.73
N GLN A 183 6.94 -7.00 13.36
CA GLN A 183 6.12 -5.89 13.85
C GLN A 183 5.34 -5.24 12.70
N SER A 184 5.99 -5.00 11.56
CA SER A 184 5.39 -4.44 10.35
C SER A 184 4.25 -5.32 9.83
N LYS A 185 4.47 -6.63 9.76
CA LYS A 185 3.46 -7.59 9.30
C LYS A 185 2.22 -7.58 10.19
N LEU A 186 2.40 -7.51 11.51
CA LEU A 186 1.30 -7.42 12.46
C LEU A 186 0.55 -6.09 12.31
N ALA A 187 1.27 -4.96 12.27
CA ALA A 187 0.68 -3.63 12.14
C ALA A 187 -0.21 -3.51 10.89
N VAL A 188 0.26 -3.98 9.73
CA VAL A 188 -0.54 -3.95 8.50
C VAL A 188 -1.75 -4.87 8.60
N LYS A 189 -1.61 -6.06 9.20
CA LYS A 189 -2.75 -6.97 9.38
C LYS A 189 -3.82 -6.37 10.29
N GLU A 190 -3.44 -5.69 11.37
CA GLU A 190 -4.40 -4.99 12.23
C GLU A 190 -5.16 -3.88 11.48
N LEU A 191 -4.50 -3.15 10.58
CA LEU A 191 -5.18 -2.14 9.74
C LEU A 191 -6.17 -2.73 8.75
N ILE A 192 -5.99 -3.99 8.33
CA ILE A 192 -6.84 -4.65 7.32
C ILE A 192 -8.08 -5.32 7.94
N LYS A 193 -8.05 -5.67 9.24
CA LYS A 193 -9.12 -6.43 9.92
C LYS A 193 -10.49 -5.77 9.84
#